data_AF-A0A968C3C7-F1
#
_entry.id   AF-A0A968C3C7-F1
#
_cell.length_a   1.000
_cell.length_b   1.000
_cell.length_c   1.000
_cell.angle_alpha   90.00
_cell.angle_beta   90.00
_cell.angle_gamma   90.00
#
_symmetry.space_group_name_H-M   'P 1'
#
loop_
_entity.id
_entity.type
_entity.pdbx_description
1 polymer ?
#
loop_
_entity_poly.entity_id
_entity_poly.type
_entity_poly.pdbx_seq_one_letter_code
_entity_poly.pdbx_strand_id
1 'polypeptide(L)'
;MERITTSVQPIQASLVIVQGPRHGQRITLSSELLPLGRRELQSNDTTISRRHAKVVLRGGSYWIEDMSKNGTWVDNTRVYGEAPLVDGSVIVIGDNVLRLEQSSL
;
A
#
# COMPACT_ATOMS: atom_id res chain seq x y z
N MET A 1 31.16 22.89 9.73
CA MET A 1 29.99 22.20 10.30
C MET A 1 29.24 21.54 9.16
N GLU A 2 29.73 20.41 8.69
CA GLU A 2 29.13 19.69 7.57
C GLU A 2 27.96 18.86 8.09
N ARG A 3 26.76 19.15 7.58
CA ARG A 3 25.58 18.32 7.86
C ARG A 3 25.74 17.05 7.03
N ILE A 4 25.89 15.90 7.70
CA ILE A 4 25.85 14.59 7.05
C ILE A 4 24.39 14.37 6.64
N THR A 5 24.04 14.78 5.42
CA THR A 5 22.75 14.44 4.82
C THR A 5 22.86 13.01 4.32
N THR A 6 22.60 12.03 5.19
CA THR A 6 22.44 10.65 4.75
C THR A 6 21.23 10.60 3.83
N SER A 7 21.48 10.68 2.52
CA SER A 7 20.50 10.47 1.47
C SER A 7 20.10 8.99 1.51
N VAL A 8 19.12 8.64 2.34
CA VAL A 8 18.41 7.38 2.19
C VAL A 8 17.62 7.52 0.90
N GLN A 9 18.14 6.97 -0.21
CA GLN A 9 17.35 6.86 -1.42
C GLN A 9 16.11 6.02 -1.08
N PRO A 10 14.89 6.50 -1.37
CA PRO A 10 13.71 5.70 -1.12
C PRO A 10 13.83 4.42 -1.94
N ILE A 11 13.66 3.28 -1.26
CA ILE A 11 13.57 1.98 -1.91
C ILE A 11 12.44 2.11 -2.93
N GLN A 12 12.72 1.99 -4.22
CA GLN A 12 11.66 2.04 -5.21
C GLN A 12 10.71 0.88 -4.94
N ALA A 13 9.41 1.14 -4.87
CA ALA A 13 8.46 0.07 -4.64
C ALA A 13 7.22 0.27 -5.50
N SER A 14 6.52 -0.82 -5.75
CA SER A 14 5.25 -0.84 -6.46
C SER A 14 4.25 -1.72 -5.72
N LEU A 15 2.97 -1.36 -5.78
CA LEU A 15 1.90 -2.30 -5.50
C LEU A 15 1.48 -2.99 -6.79
N VAL A 16 1.63 -4.30 -6.83
CA VAL A 16 1.16 -5.14 -7.94
C VAL A 16 -0.23 -5.65 -7.60
N ILE A 17 -1.19 -5.44 -8.51
CA ILE A 17 -2.55 -5.93 -8.33
C ILE A 17 -2.60 -7.41 -8.73
N VAL A 18 -2.65 -8.29 -7.73
CA VAL A 18 -2.70 -9.76 -7.87
C VAL A 18 -4.13 -10.26 -8.07
N GLN A 19 -5.13 -9.51 -7.61
CA GLN A 19 -6.55 -9.79 -7.84
C GLN A 19 -7.36 -8.50 -7.84
N GLY A 20 -8.42 -8.47 -8.64
CA GLY A 20 -9.37 -7.36 -8.74
C GLY A 20 -9.45 -6.79 -10.16
N PRO A 21 -10.24 -5.72 -10.37
CA PRO A 21 -10.49 -5.15 -11.69
C PRO A 21 -9.22 -4.67 -12.42
N ARG A 22 -8.18 -4.31 -11.66
CA ARG A 22 -6.89 -3.84 -12.18
C ARG A 22 -5.81 -4.93 -12.22
N HIS A 23 -6.19 -6.21 -12.17
CA HIS A 23 -5.26 -7.35 -12.17
C HIS A 23 -4.11 -7.18 -13.19
N GLY A 24 -2.89 -7.47 -12.75
CA GLY A 24 -1.66 -7.38 -13.55
C GLY A 24 -1.04 -5.98 -13.63
N GLN A 25 -1.76 -4.93 -13.20
CA GLN A 25 -1.21 -3.57 -13.17
C GLN A 25 -0.25 -3.36 -12.00
N ARG A 26 0.70 -2.45 -12.19
CA ARG A 26 1.62 -1.97 -11.16
C ARG A 26 1.33 -0.50 -10.85
N ILE A 27 1.30 -0.17 -9.56
CA ILE A 27 1.15 1.20 -9.07
C ILE A 27 2.45 1.57 -8.35
N THR A 28 3.26 2.44 -8.96
CA THR A 28 4.52 2.90 -8.38
C THR A 28 4.26 3.74 -7.14
N LEU A 29 4.98 3.45 -6.06
CA LEU A 29 4.97 4.22 -4.82
C LEU A 29 5.98 5.36 -4.90
N SER A 30 5.66 6.37 -5.73
CA SER A 30 6.51 7.56 -5.93
C SER A 30 6.14 8.75 -5.04
N SER A 31 5.00 8.68 -4.33
CA SER A 31 4.52 9.72 -3.41
C SER A 31 4.61 9.24 -1.96
N GLU A 32 4.73 10.19 -1.03
CA GLU A 32 4.69 9.91 0.42
C GLU A 32 3.37 9.25 0.86
N LEU A 33 2.31 9.38 0.05
CA LEU A 33 0.99 8.85 0.30
C LEU A 33 0.36 8.33 -0.99
N LEU A 34 -0.10 7.09 -0.98
CA LEU A 34 -0.94 6.48 -2.02
C LEU A 34 -2.29 6.09 -1.40
N PRO A 35 -3.41 6.75 -1.76
CA PRO A 35 -4.72 6.31 -1.32
C PRO A 35 -5.10 4.99 -2.01
N LEU A 36 -5.74 4.10 -1.26
CA LEU A 36 -6.35 2.88 -1.76
C LEU A 36 -7.83 2.92 -1.41
N GLY A 37 -8.65 3.32 -2.38
CA GLY A 37 -10.09 3.38 -2.24
C GLY A 37 -10.76 2.76 -3.46
N ARG A 38 -12.09 2.76 -3.43
CA ARG A 38 -12.90 2.18 -4.51
C ARG A 38 -12.57 2.76 -5.89
N ARG A 39 -12.24 4.05 -5.96
CA ARG A 39 -11.84 4.72 -7.21
C ARG A 39 -10.46 4.27 -7.68
N GLU A 40 -9.48 4.23 -6.79
CA GLU A 40 -8.09 3.90 -7.09
C GLU A 40 -7.95 2.42 -7.49
N LEU A 41 -8.77 1.56 -6.88
CA LEU A 41 -8.87 0.14 -7.21
C LEU A 41 -9.81 -0.15 -8.40
N GLN A 42 -10.53 0.86 -8.89
CA GLN A 42 -11.58 0.72 -9.93
C GLN A 42 -12.60 -0.39 -9.63
N SER A 43 -12.92 -0.60 -8.35
CA SER A 43 -13.83 -1.65 -7.92
C SER A 43 -15.28 -1.15 -7.85
N ASN A 44 -16.23 -2.01 -8.18
CA ASN A 44 -17.65 -1.77 -7.92
C ASN A 44 -18.09 -2.37 -6.57
N ASP A 45 -17.17 -3.00 -5.84
CA ASP A 45 -17.43 -3.57 -4.52
C ASP A 45 -17.81 -2.47 -3.52
N THR A 46 -19.05 -2.56 -3.03
CA THR A 46 -19.60 -1.61 -2.06
C THR A 46 -19.01 -1.78 -0.66
N THR A 47 -18.38 -2.93 -0.38
CA THR A 47 -17.64 -3.16 0.86
C THR A 47 -16.34 -2.35 0.92
N ILE A 48 -15.84 -1.90 -0.23
CA ILE A 48 -14.68 -1.02 -0.29
C ILE A 48 -15.13 0.43 -0.05
N SER A 49 -14.71 1.02 1.07
CA SER A 49 -14.85 2.45 1.35
C SER A 49 -14.21 3.33 0.26
N ARG A 50 -14.76 4.53 0.05
CA ARG A 50 -14.15 5.53 -0.86
C ARG A 50 -12.75 5.96 -0.41
N ARG A 51 -12.54 6.05 0.91
CA ARG A 51 -11.24 6.23 1.57
C ARG A 51 -11.03 4.99 2.42
N HIS A 52 -10.48 3.92 1.83
CA HIS A 52 -10.41 2.61 2.50
C HIS A 52 -9.13 2.48 3.29
N ALA A 53 -8.01 2.58 2.61
CA ALA A 53 -6.70 2.58 3.22
C ALA A 53 -5.80 3.60 2.51
N LYS A 54 -4.60 3.79 3.03
CA LYS A 54 -3.52 4.48 2.31
C LYS A 54 -2.20 3.82 2.65
N VAL A 55 -1.33 3.76 1.66
CA VAL A 55 0.08 3.41 1.87
C VAL A 55 0.86 4.70 2.08
N VAL A 56 1.70 4.74 3.10
CA VAL A 56 2.53 5.90 3.45
C VAL A 56 3.99 5.49 3.59
N LEU A 57 4.91 6.36 3.18
CA LEU A 57 6.34 6.19 3.42
C LEU A 57 6.73 6.98 4.67
N ARG A 58 7.24 6.29 5.70
CA ARG A 58 7.68 6.89 6.97
C ARG A 58 9.01 6.30 7.40
N GLY A 59 10.00 7.17 7.65
CA GLY A 59 11.32 6.74 8.10
C GLY A 59 11.98 5.71 7.17
N GLY A 60 11.73 5.80 5.86
CA GLY A 60 12.26 4.85 4.87
C GLY A 60 11.53 3.51 4.76
N SER A 61 10.44 3.31 5.53
CA SER A 61 9.61 2.09 5.48
C SER A 61 8.20 2.40 5.00
N TYR A 62 7.59 1.47 4.26
CA TYR A 62 6.20 1.58 3.87
C TYR A 62 5.28 1.08 4.97
N TRP A 63 4.16 1.75 5.15
CA TRP A 63 3.11 1.40 6.09
C TRP A 63 1.76 1.49 5.40
N ILE A 64 0.80 0.68 5.83
CA ILE A 64 -0.61 0.83 5.45
C ILE A 64 -1.41 1.29 6.65
N GLU A 65 -2.24 2.31 6.44
CA GLU A 65 -3.23 2.79 7.42
C GLU A 65 -4.63 2.38 6.97
N ASP A 66 -5.37 1.68 7.84
CA ASP A 66 -6.76 1.33 7.62
C ASP A 66 -7.69 2.46 8.09
N MET A 67 -8.56 2.92 7.20
CA MET A 67 -9.57 3.96 7.44
C MET A 67 -10.99 3.44 7.11
N SER A 68 -11.11 2.13 6.90
CA SER A 68 -12.29 1.52 6.30
C SER A 68 -13.35 1.12 7.32
N LYS A 69 -14.54 0.78 6.81
CA LYS A 69 -15.60 0.19 7.63
C LYS A 69 -15.44 -1.33 7.79
N ASN A 70 -14.95 -2.00 6.75
CA ASN A 70 -14.95 -3.47 6.67
C ASN A 70 -13.58 -4.10 6.96
N GLY A 71 -12.53 -3.29 7.09
CA GLY A 71 -11.19 -3.72 7.42
C GLY A 71 -10.27 -3.83 6.21
N THR A 72 -8.97 -3.69 6.49
CA THR A 72 -7.86 -4.03 5.61
C THR A 72 -7.08 -5.19 6.23
N TRP A 73 -6.52 -6.09 5.43
CA TRP A 73 -5.65 -7.17 5.92
C TRP A 73 -4.27 -7.08 5.28
N VAL A 74 -3.25 -7.43 6.05
CA VAL A 74 -1.86 -7.62 5.59
C VAL A 74 -1.43 -9.01 6.03
N ASP A 75 -0.96 -9.83 5.11
CA ASP A 75 -0.44 -11.18 5.38
C ASP A 75 -1.39 -12.00 6.28
N ASN A 76 -2.67 -12.05 5.85
CA ASN A 76 -3.80 -12.69 6.53
C ASN A 76 -4.16 -12.16 7.92
N THR A 77 -3.50 -11.08 8.38
CA THR A 77 -3.77 -10.43 9.66
C THR A 77 -4.53 -9.12 9.45
N ARG A 78 -5.59 -8.90 10.23
CA ARG A 78 -6.36 -7.65 10.14
C ARG A 78 -5.53 -6.47 10.67
N VAL A 79 -5.53 -5.38 9.93
CA VAL A 79 -4.88 -4.12 10.32
C VAL A 79 -5.76 -3.39 11.33
N TYR A 80 -5.17 -2.96 12.45
CA TYR A 80 -5.82 -2.09 13.44
C TYR A 80 -5.06 -0.76 13.51
N GLY A 81 -5.60 0.27 12.85
CA GLY A 81 -4.92 1.56 12.71
C GLY A 81 -3.87 1.53 11.60
N GLU A 82 -2.69 0.98 11.87
CA GLU A 82 -1.61 0.89 10.90
C GLU A 82 -0.79 -0.40 11.03
N ALA A 83 -0.17 -0.83 9.92
CA ALA A 83 0.72 -1.98 9.87
C ALA A 83 1.91 -1.70 8.93
N PRO A 84 3.12 -2.21 9.24
CA PRO A 84 4.26 -2.10 8.34
C PRO A 84 4.04 -2.98 7.10
N LEU A 85 4.58 -2.54 5.97
CA LEU A 85 4.67 -3.32 4.75
C LEU A 85 6.14 -3.58 4.43
N VAL A 86 6.47 -4.84 4.19
CA VAL A 86 7.79 -5.27 3.74
C VAL A 86 7.68 -5.85 2.33
N ASP A 87 8.82 -6.04 1.66
CA ASP A 87 8.82 -6.70 0.35
C ASP A 87 8.05 -8.03 0.40
N GLY A 88 7.17 -8.21 -0.59
CA GLY A 88 6.29 -9.37 -0.67
C GLY A 88 5.01 -9.31 0.16
N SER A 89 4.83 -8.33 1.07
CA SER A 89 3.59 -8.19 1.86
C SER A 89 2.36 -8.17 0.97
N VAL A 90 1.35 -8.97 1.35
CA VAL A 90 0.08 -9.10 0.64
C VAL A 90 -1.00 -8.33 1.36
N ILE A 91 -1.61 -7.38 0.67
CA ILE A 91 -2.69 -6.52 1.16
C ILE A 91 -4.01 -7.00 0.56
N VAL A 92 -5.03 -7.17 1.41
CA VAL A 92 -6.40 -7.49 0.96
C VAL A 92 -7.34 -6.36 1.34
N ILE A 93 -8.09 -5.86 0.35
CA ILE A 93 -9.11 -4.81 0.47
C ILE A 93 -10.34 -5.26 -0.33
N GLY A 94 -11.41 -5.68 0.35
CA GLY A 94 -12.59 -6.26 -0.32
C GLY A 94 -12.19 -7.43 -1.22
N ASP A 95 -12.57 -7.37 -2.48
CA ASP A 95 -12.21 -8.33 -3.53
C ASP A 95 -10.81 -8.14 -4.15
N ASN A 96 -10.07 -7.10 -3.75
CA ASN A 96 -8.75 -6.79 -4.31
C ASN A 96 -7.62 -7.39 -3.46
N VAL A 97 -6.64 -7.98 -4.14
CA VAL A 97 -5.37 -8.45 -3.55
C VAL A 97 -4.23 -7.69 -4.20
N LEU A 98 -3.40 -7.04 -3.40
CA LEU A 98 -2.23 -6.29 -3.83
C LEU A 98 -1.00 -6.90 -3.17
N ARG A 99 0.16 -6.83 -3.83
CA ARG A 99 1.44 -7.23 -3.27
C ARG A 99 2.44 -6.09 -3.36
N LEU A 100 3.16 -5.82 -2.27
CA LEU A 100 4.30 -4.91 -2.30
C LEU A 100 5.47 -5.61 -3.00
N GLU A 101 6.04 -4.97 -4.01
CA GLU A 101 7.31 -5.34 -4.62
C GLU A 101 8.28 -4.18 -4.42
N GLN A 102 9.32 -4.39 -3.63
CA GLN A 102 10.44 -3.48 -3.48
C GLN A 102 11.52 -3.82 -4.51
N SER A 103 12.10 -2.79 -5.10
CA SER A 103 13.24 -2.88 -6.00
C SER A 103 14.43 -2.24 -5.30
N SER A 104 15.38 -3.07 -4.89
CA SER A 104 16.73 -2.62 -4.57
C SER A 104 17.43 -2.32 -5.89
N LEU A 105 17.81 -1.06 -6.10
CA LEU A 105 18.81 -0.69 -7.11
C LEU A 105 20.20 -1.05 -6.60
#